data_AF-A0AAX4P9N4-F1
#
_entry.id   AF-A0AAX4P9N4-F1
#
_cell.length_a   1.000
_cell.length_b   1.000
_cell.length_c   1.000
_cell.angle_alpha   90.00
_cell.angle_beta   90.00
_cell.angle_gamma   90.00
#
_symmetry.space_group_name_H-M   'P 1'
#
loop_
_entity.id
_entity.type
_entity.pdbx_description
1 polymer ?
#
loop_
_entity_poly.entity_id
_entity_poly.type
_entity_poly.pdbx_seq_one_letter_code
_entity_poly.pdbx_strand_id
1 'polypeptide(L)'
;MVSGSRVIATALALGLALASFSAIVAADDAAAHSVDPQASLPPWLRNAAADEAAQDDEQQAPAQSNETVSEVDSNADARVVLTSIILHPNRGVGQRQQVGIKNMGDAPIDLEGWRLTNEPEKNDTGFVFGETHREKCLHVKTVVPSEGTAVYHSKEAAGRLPCTLNFDLAKGQTLKLFDPEGNLKANLKLDFNGGGEYALAPGGGDYWNVQSNKGRTLMETIDRMGHFKHFARILRHFQFDRALAGLGRKRWQSCGPVAYYPYYACQTQYDEEYGIYYRNAPFTVFAPTDEAIERMLKDMGGSYPGAVPLTMEEYLSLDDGKVASDMAKYHVIKGYELTTKFIQPNSTLPFVHLPTNRNNSEIVAFVDYRSHSMCVHKDCVEAHTQDEFGCGQQVAWNKCEEDWMNDAGLFSRRELGYCEISCGKCEKTAETCMDVPIKDILAKNGVLHGIGAVLPMPEIIPVYVPPPPPEPEPEPEPEIPEMPTYGGLGLTNEMEDSTEMLGDLIELYLASRRERRERQANARVIDSTGK
;
A
#
# COMPACT_ATOMS: atom_id res chain seq x y z
N MET A 1 -18.50 17.40 -70.23
CA MET A 1 -18.98 16.02 -70.14
C MET A 1 -19.19 15.71 -68.66
N VAL A 2 -20.40 15.98 -68.16
CA VAL A 2 -21.40 15.02 -67.60
C VAL A 2 -21.00 14.57 -66.19
N SER A 3 -21.50 15.11 -65.07
CA SER A 3 -22.89 15.24 -64.52
C SER A 3 -23.53 13.93 -64.06
N GLY A 4 -24.07 13.93 -62.82
CA GLY A 4 -24.99 12.93 -62.26
C GLY A 4 -24.62 12.62 -60.80
N SER A 5 -25.24 13.11 -59.72
CA SER A 5 -26.64 13.47 -59.39
C SER A 5 -27.60 12.28 -59.21
N ARG A 6 -28.21 12.25 -58.00
CA ARG A 6 -29.54 11.70 -57.59
C ARG A 6 -29.57 10.31 -56.93
N VAL A 7 -30.00 10.13 -55.66
CA VAL A 7 -31.27 10.39 -54.92
C VAL A 7 -32.14 9.12 -54.80
N ILE A 8 -33.00 9.07 -53.76
CA ILE A 8 -34.16 8.20 -53.44
C ILE A 8 -33.81 7.04 -52.46
N ALA A 9 -34.12 7.11 -51.15
CA ALA A 9 -35.40 6.81 -50.46
C ALA A 9 -35.81 5.32 -50.58
N THR A 10 -36.37 4.59 -49.60
CA THR A 10 -37.46 4.93 -48.67
C THR A 10 -37.66 3.76 -47.67
N ALA A 11 -38.06 4.08 -46.43
CA ALA A 11 -39.02 3.43 -45.53
C ALA A 11 -39.14 1.89 -45.42
N LEU A 12 -39.13 1.40 -44.17
CA LEU A 12 -40.26 0.61 -43.66
C LEU A 12 -40.41 0.74 -42.13
N ALA A 13 -41.62 1.12 -41.74
CA ALA A 13 -42.14 1.23 -40.39
C ALA A 13 -42.77 -0.09 -39.94
N LEU A 14 -42.83 -0.34 -38.62
CA LEU A 14 -44.03 -0.62 -37.81
C LEU A 14 -43.67 -1.38 -36.53
N GLY A 15 -44.34 -1.05 -35.41
CA GLY A 15 -44.59 -2.02 -34.34
C GLY A 15 -44.61 -1.48 -32.92
N LEU A 16 -45.67 -0.74 -32.54
CA LEU A 16 -46.06 -0.51 -31.14
C LEU A 16 -46.42 -1.85 -30.45
N ALA A 17 -46.09 -1.98 -29.16
CA ALA A 17 -47.01 -2.51 -28.14
C ALA A 17 -46.56 -2.14 -26.72
N LEU A 18 -47.50 -1.57 -25.96
CA LEU A 18 -47.45 -1.20 -24.54
C LEU A 18 -47.53 -2.43 -23.63
N ALA A 19 -46.88 -2.38 -22.46
CA ALA A 19 -47.42 -2.98 -21.24
C ALA A 19 -46.88 -2.24 -20.01
N SER A 20 -47.76 -1.42 -19.43
CA SER A 20 -47.68 -0.81 -18.11
C SER A 20 -48.03 -1.85 -17.04
N PHE A 21 -47.26 -1.88 -15.95
CA PHE A 21 -47.71 -2.45 -14.68
C PHE A 21 -47.52 -1.43 -13.57
N SER A 22 -48.64 -0.87 -13.13
CA SER A 22 -48.78 -0.21 -11.84
C SER A 22 -49.24 -1.25 -10.82
N ALA A 23 -48.61 -1.29 -9.66
CA ALA A 23 -49.18 -1.88 -8.45
C ALA A 23 -49.15 -0.84 -7.33
N ILE A 24 -50.29 -0.70 -6.68
CA ILE A 24 -50.68 0.30 -5.69
C ILE A 24 -50.82 -0.41 -4.33
N VAL A 25 -50.27 0.22 -3.29
CA VAL A 25 -50.66 0.25 -1.86
C VAL A 25 -50.42 -0.98 -0.97
N ALA A 26 -49.61 -0.76 0.08
CA ALA A 26 -50.07 -0.88 1.47
C ALA A 26 -49.27 0.10 2.36
N ALA A 27 -49.98 1.05 2.97
CA ALA A 27 -49.51 1.86 4.09
C ALA A 27 -49.95 1.16 5.38
N ASP A 28 -49.08 1.14 6.39
CA ASP A 28 -49.47 0.93 7.78
C ASP A 28 -48.63 1.86 8.67
N ASP A 29 -49.34 2.69 9.42
CA ASP A 29 -48.86 3.52 10.52
C ASP A 29 -48.50 2.63 11.72
N ALA A 30 -47.36 2.89 12.37
CA ALA A 30 -47.16 2.49 13.76
C ALA A 30 -46.28 3.51 14.49
N ALA A 31 -46.80 3.95 15.63
CA ALA A 31 -46.41 5.12 16.39
C ALA A 31 -45.05 5.02 17.09
N ALA A 32 -44.51 6.21 17.33
CA ALA A 32 -43.24 6.51 17.98
C ALA A 32 -43.17 6.06 19.46
N HIS A 33 -42.03 5.46 19.81
CA HIS A 33 -41.44 5.59 21.15
C HIS A 33 -40.04 6.19 20.97
N SER A 34 -39.93 7.50 21.21
CA SER A 34 -38.64 8.18 21.31
C SER A 34 -37.94 7.75 22.59
N VAL A 35 -37.01 6.81 22.48
CA VAL A 35 -36.07 6.47 23.55
C VAL A 35 -34.97 7.53 23.52
N ASP A 36 -34.82 8.23 24.64
CA ASP A 36 -33.77 9.24 24.88
C ASP A 36 -32.37 8.60 24.70
N PRO A 37 -31.59 9.04 23.70
CA PRO A 37 -30.27 8.47 23.43
C PRO A 37 -29.22 8.77 24.51
N GLN A 38 -29.54 9.55 25.56
CA GLN A 38 -28.62 9.79 26.68
C GLN A 38 -28.71 8.76 27.82
N ALA A 39 -29.66 7.82 27.79
CA ALA A 39 -29.83 6.84 28.86
C ALA A 39 -28.80 5.70 28.86
N SER A 40 -28.00 5.53 27.80
CA SER A 40 -27.01 4.44 27.65
C SER A 40 -25.56 4.83 27.97
N LEU A 41 -25.29 6.09 28.31
CA LEU A 41 -23.93 6.56 28.58
C LEU A 41 -23.51 6.32 30.05
N PRO A 42 -22.28 5.83 30.29
CA PRO A 42 -21.76 5.60 31.64
C PRO A 42 -21.63 6.92 32.44
N PRO A 43 -21.68 6.89 33.79
CA PRO A 43 -21.91 8.08 34.64
C PRO A 43 -20.89 9.21 34.51
N TRP A 44 -19.71 8.94 33.97
CA TRP A 44 -18.62 9.91 33.82
C TRP A 44 -18.67 10.73 32.52
N LEU A 45 -19.60 10.42 31.61
CA LEU A 45 -19.77 11.13 30.33
C LEU A 45 -21.03 12.03 30.29
N ARG A 46 -21.68 12.26 31.44
CA ARG A 46 -22.77 13.24 31.56
C ARG A 46 -22.16 14.59 31.93
N ASN A 47 -22.28 15.57 31.04
CA ASN A 47 -21.59 16.86 31.09
C ASN A 47 -21.59 17.52 32.48
N ALA A 48 -20.38 17.76 33.00
CA ALA A 48 -20.10 18.73 34.03
C ALA A 48 -20.05 20.12 33.38
N ALA A 49 -21.20 20.78 33.28
CA ALA A 49 -21.29 22.18 32.91
C ALA A 49 -22.58 22.79 33.49
N ALA A 50 -22.60 22.99 34.81
CA ALA A 50 -23.45 23.96 35.50
C ALA A 50 -23.10 23.96 36.99
N ASP A 51 -22.27 24.90 37.42
CA ASP A 51 -22.36 25.50 38.76
C ASP A 51 -21.54 26.80 38.72
N GLU A 52 -22.21 27.88 38.36
CA GLU A 52 -22.06 29.21 38.99
C GLU A 52 -23.06 30.17 38.33
N ALA A 53 -24.21 30.34 38.98
CA ALA A 53 -25.09 31.47 38.75
C ALA A 53 -25.63 31.94 40.10
N ALA A 54 -25.34 33.20 40.46
CA ALA A 54 -26.18 34.02 41.34
C ALA A 54 -25.78 35.50 41.22
N GLN A 55 -26.57 36.29 40.50
CA GLN A 55 -27.45 37.32 41.07
C GLN A 55 -28.01 38.28 40.00
N ASP A 56 -29.34 38.28 39.92
CA ASP A 56 -30.30 39.39 39.77
C ASP A 56 -29.90 40.67 39.02
N ASP A 57 -30.61 41.02 37.95
CA ASP A 57 -31.75 41.96 38.04
C ASP A 57 -32.48 42.19 36.68
N GLU A 58 -33.69 42.73 36.83
CA GLU A 58 -34.81 42.97 35.92
C GLU A 58 -34.61 43.76 34.59
N GLN A 59 -35.54 43.45 33.67
CA GLN A 59 -36.27 44.34 32.74
C GLN A 59 -35.81 44.59 31.28
N GLN A 60 -36.81 44.33 30.41
CA GLN A 60 -37.16 44.99 29.14
C GLN A 60 -36.58 44.48 27.80
N ALA A 61 -37.48 43.89 27.01
CA ALA A 61 -37.44 43.76 25.55
C ALA A 61 -37.52 45.16 24.87
N PRO A 62 -37.23 45.36 23.56
CA PRO A 62 -37.25 44.34 22.49
C PRO A 62 -36.17 44.43 21.39
N ALA A 63 -36.18 43.40 20.53
CA ALA A 63 -35.76 43.37 19.12
C ALA A 63 -34.26 43.57 18.81
N GLN A 64 -33.62 42.49 18.33
CA GLN A 64 -33.01 42.45 16.99
C GLN A 64 -32.64 41.02 16.63
N SER A 65 -33.09 40.61 15.44
CA SER A 65 -32.73 39.38 14.75
C SER A 65 -31.23 39.40 14.40
N ASN A 66 -30.43 38.71 15.21
CA ASN A 66 -29.15 38.19 14.74
C ASN A 66 -29.40 36.77 14.27
N GLU A 67 -29.55 36.59 12.96
CA GLU A 67 -29.26 35.32 12.32
C GLU A 67 -27.82 34.97 12.68
N THR A 68 -27.66 34.08 13.65
CA THR A 68 -26.42 33.37 13.90
C THR A 68 -26.13 32.56 12.64
N VAL A 69 -25.30 33.13 11.75
CA VAL A 69 -24.66 32.40 10.66
C VAL A 69 -23.99 31.18 11.28
N SER A 70 -24.52 30.02 10.95
CA SER A 70 -24.08 28.72 11.44
C SER A 70 -22.56 28.61 11.33
N GLU A 71 -21.91 28.53 12.49
CA GLU A 71 -20.46 28.33 12.59
C GLU A 71 -20.17 26.88 12.15
N VAL A 72 -19.85 26.70 10.87
CA VAL A 72 -19.33 25.42 10.35
C VAL A 72 -17.90 25.29 10.88
N ASP A 73 -17.77 24.67 12.04
CA ASP A 73 -16.55 24.75 12.86
C ASP A 73 -15.49 23.69 12.48
N SER A 74 -15.68 22.90 11.43
CA SER A 74 -14.60 22.05 10.91
C SER A 74 -14.83 21.58 9.48
N ASN A 75 -13.74 21.28 8.78
CA ASN A 75 -13.75 20.59 7.48
C ASN A 75 -14.32 19.16 7.54
N ALA A 76 -14.79 18.67 8.69
CA ALA A 76 -15.22 17.28 8.87
C ALA A 76 -16.51 16.92 8.09
N ASP A 77 -17.43 17.87 7.94
CA ASP A 77 -18.73 17.64 7.24
C ASP A 77 -18.76 18.20 5.82
N ALA A 78 -17.66 18.84 5.39
CA ALA A 78 -17.60 19.51 4.11
C ALA A 78 -17.29 18.52 2.98
N ARG A 79 -18.18 18.45 1.98
CA ARG A 79 -17.91 17.70 0.73
C ARG A 79 -16.69 18.23 -0.02
N VAL A 80 -16.31 19.48 0.21
CA VAL A 80 -15.12 20.09 -0.39
C VAL A 80 -14.28 20.68 0.73
N VAL A 81 -13.04 20.20 0.86
CA VAL A 81 -12.12 20.59 1.93
C VAL A 81 -10.84 21.19 1.37
N LEU A 82 -10.22 22.06 2.16
CA LEU A 82 -8.86 22.52 1.89
C LEU A 82 -7.89 21.41 2.36
N THR A 83 -6.93 21.00 1.52
CA THR A 83 -6.08 19.82 1.79
C THR A 83 -4.58 20.07 1.82
N SER A 84 -4.04 20.99 1.02
CA SER A 84 -2.59 21.22 0.94
C SER A 84 -2.31 22.71 1.02
N ILE A 85 -1.60 23.16 2.06
CA ILE A 85 -1.34 24.58 2.26
C ILE A 85 0.14 24.83 2.43
N ILE A 86 0.67 25.72 1.61
CA ILE A 86 2.04 26.22 1.76
C ILE A 86 1.96 27.70 2.09
N LEU A 87 2.18 28.06 3.36
CA LEU A 87 2.20 29.47 3.79
C LEU A 87 3.55 30.13 3.57
N HIS A 88 4.63 29.44 3.96
CA HIS A 88 6.00 29.94 3.88
C HIS A 88 6.81 29.02 2.97
N PRO A 89 6.80 29.28 1.64
CA PRO A 89 7.45 28.41 0.68
C PRO A 89 8.96 28.39 0.89
N ASN A 90 9.55 27.19 0.94
CA ASN A 90 10.99 27.06 0.89
C ASN A 90 11.48 27.21 -0.57
N ARG A 91 11.98 28.41 -0.89
CA ARG A 91 12.50 28.74 -2.23
C ARG A 91 13.65 27.82 -2.67
N GLY A 92 14.42 27.25 -1.73
CA GLY A 92 15.53 26.34 -2.02
C GLY A 92 15.10 25.00 -2.61
N VAL A 93 13.83 24.60 -2.43
CA VAL A 93 13.24 23.38 -3.00
C VAL A 93 12.18 23.68 -4.05
N GLY A 94 12.05 24.95 -4.47
CA GLY A 94 11.08 25.37 -5.48
C GLY A 94 9.62 25.38 -5.00
N GLN A 95 9.37 25.30 -3.69
CA GLN A 95 8.02 25.44 -3.14
C GLN A 95 7.45 26.82 -3.46
N ARG A 96 6.13 26.88 -3.58
CA ARG A 96 5.35 28.08 -3.86
C ARG A 96 4.17 28.12 -2.90
N GLN A 97 3.72 29.32 -2.56
CA GLN A 97 2.48 29.43 -1.79
C GLN A 97 1.33 28.80 -2.58
N GLN A 98 0.56 27.95 -1.93
CA GLN A 98 -0.51 27.22 -2.58
C GLN A 98 -1.63 26.84 -1.60
N VAL A 99 -2.81 26.61 -2.15
CA VAL A 99 -3.98 26.02 -1.51
C VAL A 99 -4.47 24.86 -2.37
N GLY A 100 -4.56 23.68 -1.78
CA GLY A 100 -5.14 22.49 -2.34
C GLY A 100 -6.60 22.38 -1.93
N ILE A 101 -7.45 21.98 -2.87
CA ILE A 101 -8.88 21.73 -2.67
C ILE A 101 -9.17 20.29 -3.10
N LYS A 102 -9.82 19.51 -2.25
CA LYS A 102 -10.22 18.13 -2.55
C LYS A 102 -11.72 17.96 -2.33
N ASN A 103 -12.33 17.19 -3.21
CA ASN A 103 -13.70 16.71 -3.04
C ASN A 103 -13.67 15.41 -2.23
N MET A 104 -14.33 15.42 -1.08
CA MET A 104 -14.50 14.27 -0.18
C MET A 104 -15.88 13.62 -0.33
N GLY A 105 -16.76 14.17 -1.18
CA GLY A 105 -18.05 13.56 -1.51
C GLY A 105 -17.93 12.44 -2.55
N ASP A 106 -19.05 11.85 -2.94
CA ASP A 106 -19.07 10.71 -3.88
C ASP A 106 -19.21 11.12 -5.36
N ALA A 107 -19.65 12.35 -5.61
CA ALA A 107 -19.92 12.86 -6.96
C ALA A 107 -18.93 13.99 -7.32
N PRO A 108 -18.51 14.10 -8.61
CA PRO A 108 -17.78 15.26 -9.09
C PRO A 108 -18.50 16.57 -8.75
N ILE A 109 -17.74 17.58 -8.33
CA ILE A 109 -18.27 18.92 -8.02
C ILE A 109 -17.61 19.92 -8.97
N ASP A 110 -18.42 20.68 -9.69
CA ASP A 110 -17.97 21.85 -10.43
C ASP A 110 -17.83 23.04 -9.48
N LEU A 111 -16.62 23.60 -9.42
CA LEU A 111 -16.30 24.76 -8.60
C LEU A 111 -16.69 26.07 -9.32
N GLU A 112 -17.22 26.06 -10.54
CA GLU A 112 -17.62 27.30 -11.22
C GLU A 112 -18.57 28.16 -10.36
N GLY A 113 -18.21 29.44 -10.17
CA GLY A 113 -18.94 30.39 -9.32
C GLY A 113 -18.60 30.33 -7.82
N TRP A 114 -17.86 29.31 -7.36
CA TRP A 114 -17.40 29.25 -5.97
C TRP A 114 -16.43 30.40 -5.69
N ARG A 115 -16.27 30.75 -4.41
CA ARG A 115 -15.40 31.86 -3.99
C ARG A 115 -14.48 31.45 -2.84
N LEU A 116 -13.18 31.57 -3.04
CA LEU A 116 -12.16 31.43 -1.99
C LEU A 116 -11.64 32.81 -1.57
N THR A 117 -11.69 33.14 -0.28
CA THR A 117 -11.24 34.45 0.23
C THR A 117 -10.55 34.35 1.59
N ASN A 118 -9.63 35.27 1.87
CA ASN A 118 -9.02 35.51 3.18
C ASN A 118 -9.58 36.76 3.90
N GLU A 119 -10.50 37.49 3.26
CA GLU A 119 -11.11 38.73 3.77
C GLU A 119 -12.63 38.71 3.52
N PRO A 120 -13.42 38.03 4.37
CA PRO A 120 -14.85 37.82 4.12
C PRO A 120 -15.69 39.10 4.15
N GLU A 121 -15.22 40.15 4.82
CA GLU A 121 -15.96 41.42 4.98
C GLU A 121 -16.00 42.26 3.69
N LYS A 122 -15.12 41.97 2.74
CA LYS A 122 -15.05 42.66 1.45
C LYS A 122 -15.50 41.70 0.36
N ASN A 123 -16.77 41.82 -0.03
CA ASN A 123 -17.37 40.95 -1.06
C ASN A 123 -16.59 40.92 -2.38
N ASP A 124 -15.84 41.99 -2.68
CA ASP A 124 -15.05 42.15 -3.92
C ASP A 124 -13.64 41.55 -3.83
N THR A 125 -13.18 41.11 -2.65
CA THR A 125 -11.85 40.53 -2.48
C THR A 125 -11.96 39.02 -2.30
N GLY A 126 -11.81 38.28 -3.40
CA GLY A 126 -11.80 36.83 -3.38
C GLY A 126 -11.49 36.25 -4.76
N PHE A 127 -10.98 35.02 -4.78
CA PHE A 127 -10.77 34.26 -6.00
C PHE A 127 -12.07 33.54 -6.35
N VAL A 128 -12.72 33.92 -7.44
CA VAL A 128 -13.91 33.25 -7.96
C VAL A 128 -13.50 32.24 -9.03
N PHE A 129 -13.87 30.99 -8.85
CA PHE A 129 -13.54 29.92 -9.78
C PHE A 129 -14.40 30.08 -11.06
N GLY A 130 -13.76 30.03 -12.22
CA GLY A 130 -14.44 30.10 -13.53
C GLY A 130 -14.70 31.51 -14.10
N GLU A 131 -14.59 32.57 -13.30
CA GLU A 131 -14.95 33.94 -13.74
C GLU A 131 -13.85 34.65 -14.57
N THR A 132 -12.62 34.14 -14.61
CA THR A 132 -11.53 34.81 -15.35
C THR A 132 -11.76 34.74 -16.86
N HIS A 133 -12.17 35.87 -17.45
CA HIS A 133 -12.32 36.15 -18.90
C HIS A 133 -11.06 35.91 -19.78
N ARG A 134 -10.00 35.29 -19.25
CA ARG A 134 -8.82 34.89 -20.01
C ARG A 134 -8.75 33.37 -19.98
N GLU A 135 -8.96 32.77 -21.16
CA GLU A 135 -9.04 31.34 -21.52
C GLU A 135 -7.94 30.40 -20.97
N LYS A 136 -6.99 30.89 -20.15
CA LYS A 136 -5.88 30.07 -19.67
C LYS A 136 -6.18 29.34 -18.36
N CYS A 137 -7.20 29.75 -17.59
CA CYS A 137 -7.62 29.08 -16.34
C CYS A 137 -8.62 27.93 -16.55
N LEU A 138 -8.50 27.18 -17.64
CA LEU A 138 -9.49 26.17 -18.03
C LEU A 138 -9.29 24.80 -17.37
N HIS A 139 -8.29 24.63 -16.51
CA HIS A 139 -7.98 23.32 -15.95
C HIS A 139 -8.23 23.27 -14.44
N VAL A 140 -9.09 22.30 -14.10
CA VAL A 140 -9.66 21.94 -12.80
C VAL A 140 -10.72 22.92 -12.25
N LYS A 141 -11.82 23.06 -13.02
CA LYS A 141 -13.11 23.52 -12.50
C LYS A 141 -13.81 22.42 -11.71
N THR A 142 -13.75 21.20 -12.24
CA THR A 142 -14.35 20.03 -11.61
C THR A 142 -13.33 19.36 -10.69
N VAL A 143 -13.66 19.25 -9.41
CA VAL A 143 -12.93 18.40 -8.46
C VAL A 143 -13.62 17.05 -8.37
N VAL A 144 -12.96 16.02 -8.90
CA VAL A 144 -13.45 14.64 -8.86
C VAL A 144 -12.88 13.96 -7.60
N PRO A 145 -13.69 13.27 -6.78
CA PRO A 145 -13.23 12.65 -5.54
C PRO A 145 -12.02 11.71 -5.71
N SER A 146 -11.99 10.98 -6.83
CA SER A 146 -10.95 10.00 -7.17
C SER A 146 -9.71 10.58 -7.87
N GLU A 147 -9.76 11.83 -8.36
CA GLU A 147 -8.66 12.44 -9.13
C GLU A 147 -7.71 13.28 -8.26
N GLY A 148 -7.90 13.27 -6.93
CA GLY A 148 -7.00 13.88 -5.98
C GLY A 148 -7.30 15.35 -5.67
N THR A 149 -6.26 16.14 -5.43
CA THR A 149 -6.36 17.53 -4.95
C THR A 149 -6.09 18.52 -6.08
N ALA A 150 -7.01 19.46 -6.30
CA ALA A 150 -6.80 20.62 -7.17
C ALA A 150 -5.93 21.66 -6.46
N VAL A 151 -4.80 22.05 -7.06
CA VAL A 151 -3.83 22.97 -6.43
C VAL A 151 -3.87 24.35 -7.10
N TYR A 152 -4.01 25.39 -6.28
CA TYR A 152 -4.03 26.80 -6.70
C TYR A 152 -2.88 27.56 -6.06
N HIS A 153 -2.13 28.37 -6.83
CA HIS A 153 -0.95 29.09 -6.35
C HIS A 153 -1.20 30.58 -6.11
N SER A 154 -0.45 31.24 -5.20
CA SER A 154 -0.57 32.70 -5.02
C SER A 154 0.10 33.52 -6.14
N LYS A 155 -0.23 34.82 -6.20
CA LYS A 155 0.20 35.77 -7.24
C LYS A 155 1.72 35.93 -7.33
N GLU A 156 2.41 36.02 -6.19
CA GLU A 156 3.89 36.15 -6.16
C GLU A 156 4.60 34.94 -6.76
N ALA A 157 3.95 33.77 -6.79
CA ALA A 157 4.53 32.53 -7.26
C ALA A 157 4.43 32.35 -8.78
N ALA A 158 3.70 33.20 -9.51
CA ALA A 158 3.28 32.93 -10.87
C ALA A 158 3.79 33.96 -11.88
N GLY A 159 5.05 33.82 -12.27
CA GLY A 159 5.57 34.52 -13.44
C GLY A 159 4.97 34.03 -14.77
N ARG A 160 4.31 32.86 -14.81
CA ARG A 160 3.79 32.23 -16.05
C ARG A 160 2.62 31.25 -15.88
N LEU A 161 2.11 31.03 -14.66
CA LEU A 161 1.06 30.03 -14.45
C LEU A 161 -0.33 30.64 -14.64
N PRO A 162 -1.25 29.91 -15.27
CA PRO A 162 -2.53 30.46 -15.69
C PRO A 162 -3.48 30.77 -14.53
N CYS A 163 -3.38 30.08 -13.39
CA CYS A 163 -4.29 30.26 -12.26
C CYS A 163 -3.56 30.70 -11.00
N THR A 164 -3.81 31.95 -10.65
CA THR A 164 -3.24 32.62 -9.48
C THR A 164 -4.35 33.10 -8.60
N LEU A 165 -4.29 32.76 -7.32
CA LEU A 165 -5.05 33.46 -6.29
C LEU A 165 -4.73 34.95 -6.41
N ASN A 166 -5.77 35.78 -6.33
CA ASN A 166 -5.65 37.23 -6.39
C ASN A 166 -5.24 37.85 -5.04
N PHE A 167 -5.01 37.02 -4.02
CA PHE A 167 -4.52 37.38 -2.70
C PHE A 167 -3.34 36.49 -2.29
N ASP A 168 -2.54 36.97 -1.34
CA ASP A 168 -1.46 36.23 -0.71
C ASP A 168 -1.93 35.55 0.57
N LEU A 169 -1.26 34.45 0.93
CA LEU A 169 -1.55 33.72 2.16
C LEU A 169 -0.66 34.25 3.29
N ALA A 170 -1.25 34.73 4.37
CA ALA A 170 -0.52 35.19 5.55
C ALA A 170 -0.94 34.47 6.83
N LYS A 171 0.00 34.33 7.76
CA LYS A 171 -0.25 33.74 9.08
C LYS A 171 -1.30 34.57 9.84
N GLY A 172 -2.22 33.89 10.52
CA GLY A 172 -3.30 34.49 11.31
C GLY A 172 -4.54 34.87 10.51
N GLN A 173 -4.49 34.79 9.18
CA GLN A 173 -5.67 34.96 8.32
C GLN A 173 -6.56 33.72 8.38
N THR A 174 -7.82 33.88 7.98
CA THR A 174 -8.79 32.79 7.89
C THR A 174 -9.23 32.64 6.45
N LEU A 175 -8.92 31.49 5.84
CA LEU A 175 -9.42 31.12 4.51
C LEU A 175 -10.83 30.60 4.62
N LYS A 176 -11.73 31.14 3.79
CA LYS A 176 -13.12 30.71 3.68
C LYS A 176 -13.42 30.37 2.23
N LEU A 177 -14.04 29.21 2.03
CA LEU A 177 -14.54 28.74 0.75
C LEU A 177 -16.07 28.77 0.76
N PHE A 178 -16.64 29.47 -0.20
CA PHE A 178 -18.09 29.62 -0.38
C PHE A 178 -18.53 28.96 -1.69
N ASP A 179 -19.74 28.39 -1.68
CA ASP A 179 -20.42 27.94 -2.90
C ASP A 179 -20.99 29.13 -3.71
N PRO A 180 -21.53 28.91 -4.92
CA PRO A 180 -22.08 29.98 -5.76
C PRO A 180 -23.27 30.71 -5.12
N GLU A 181 -23.99 30.04 -4.23
CA GLU A 181 -25.10 30.61 -3.46
C GLU A 181 -24.62 31.44 -2.26
N GLY A 182 -23.31 31.44 -1.96
CA GLY A 182 -22.71 32.20 -0.86
C GLY A 182 -22.68 31.47 0.48
N ASN A 183 -23.01 30.17 0.53
CA ASN A 183 -22.92 29.36 1.74
C ASN A 183 -21.46 28.97 2.01
N LEU A 184 -21.05 29.07 3.27
CA LEU A 184 -19.72 28.64 3.72
C LEU A 184 -19.61 27.10 3.63
N LYS A 185 -18.62 26.60 2.90
CA LYS A 185 -18.32 25.16 2.76
C LYS A 185 -17.09 24.73 3.52
N ALA A 186 -16.05 25.54 3.54
CA ALA A 186 -14.83 25.24 4.29
C ALA A 186 -14.28 26.52 4.94
N ASN A 187 -13.71 26.36 6.13
CA ASN A 187 -13.13 27.44 6.91
C ASN A 187 -11.82 26.96 7.52
N LEU A 188 -10.76 27.74 7.38
CA LEU A 188 -9.46 27.38 7.91
C LEU A 188 -8.69 28.60 8.39
N LYS A 189 -8.39 28.61 9.69
CA LYS A 189 -7.47 29.57 10.28
C LYS A 189 -6.02 29.17 9.98
N LEU A 190 -5.29 30.05 9.30
CA LEU A 190 -3.90 29.89 8.90
C LEU A 190 -2.94 30.21 10.05
N ASP A 191 -3.05 29.49 11.16
CA ASP A 191 -2.20 29.72 12.35
C ASP A 191 -1.06 28.71 12.47
N PHE A 192 -0.51 28.29 11.32
CA PHE A 192 0.52 27.28 11.30
C PHE A 192 1.88 27.83 11.73
N ASN A 193 2.61 27.03 12.51
CA ASN A 193 3.95 27.37 13.00
C ASN A 193 5.04 26.69 12.16
N GLY A 194 5.84 27.51 11.46
CA GLY A 194 6.99 27.06 10.67
C GLY A 194 6.75 27.05 9.17
N GLY A 195 7.82 26.83 8.41
CA GLY A 195 7.74 26.66 6.95
C GLY A 195 7.41 25.23 6.55
N GLY A 196 7.08 25.05 5.27
CA GLY A 196 6.73 23.76 4.68
C GLY A 196 5.30 23.70 4.14
N GLU A 197 4.89 22.48 3.81
CA GLU A 197 3.54 22.15 3.38
C GLU A 197 2.73 21.64 4.57
N TYR A 198 1.47 22.03 4.65
CA TYR A 198 0.52 21.54 5.64
C TYR A 198 -0.52 20.71 4.90
N ALA A 199 -0.52 19.40 5.13
CA ALA A 199 -1.44 18.47 4.48
C ALA A 199 -2.57 18.11 5.45
N LEU A 200 -3.82 18.06 4.98
CA LEU A 200 -4.95 17.58 5.78
C LEU A 200 -4.72 16.12 6.15
N ALA A 201 -4.96 15.80 7.42
CA ALA A 201 -4.89 14.46 7.96
C ALA A 201 -5.83 13.52 7.17
N PRO A 202 -5.48 12.24 6.97
CA PRO A 202 -6.35 11.30 6.26
C PRO A 202 -7.72 11.11 6.93
N GLY A 203 -7.80 11.28 8.25
CA GLY A 203 -9.05 11.23 9.01
C GLY A 203 -9.90 12.50 8.94
N GLY A 204 -9.44 13.56 8.26
CA GLY A 204 -10.02 14.89 8.35
C GLY A 204 -9.71 15.58 9.69
N GLY A 205 -10.13 16.83 9.84
CA GLY A 205 -10.03 17.59 11.10
C GLY A 205 -8.72 18.36 11.31
N ASP A 206 -7.57 17.72 11.17
CA ASP A 206 -6.26 18.34 11.49
C ASP A 206 -5.35 18.52 10.26
N TYR A 207 -4.35 19.40 10.38
CA TYR A 207 -3.30 19.60 9.36
C TYR A 207 -1.92 19.21 9.88
N TRP A 208 -1.19 18.47 9.06
CA TRP A 208 0.13 17.92 9.38
C TRP A 208 1.20 18.74 8.70
N ASN A 209 2.24 19.13 9.45
CA ASN A 209 3.39 19.81 8.87
C ASN A 209 4.29 18.80 8.13
N VAL A 210 4.20 18.80 6.80
CA VAL A 210 5.04 18.07 5.87
C VAL A 210 6.30 18.89 5.58
N GLN A 211 7.32 18.70 6.41
CA GLN A 211 8.63 19.29 6.16
C GLN A 211 9.44 18.40 5.21
N SER A 212 9.64 18.84 3.98
CA SER A 212 10.66 18.26 3.10
C SER A 212 12.03 18.52 3.71
N ASN A 213 12.68 17.48 4.24
CA ASN A 213 14.00 17.61 4.85
C ASN A 213 14.92 16.49 4.37
N LYS A 214 15.54 16.70 3.21
CA LYS A 214 16.61 15.86 2.67
C LYS A 214 17.80 15.67 3.62
N GLY A 215 17.91 16.47 4.69
CA GLY A 215 18.94 16.34 5.70
C GLY A 215 18.68 15.20 6.71
N ARG A 216 17.45 14.70 6.81
CA ARG A 216 17.02 13.71 7.81
C ARG A 216 16.76 12.35 7.20
N THR A 217 16.98 11.29 7.96
CA THR A 217 16.70 9.92 7.48
C THR A 217 15.20 9.62 7.54
N LEU A 218 14.75 8.55 6.87
CA LEU A 218 13.34 8.13 6.89
C LEU A 218 12.83 7.93 8.31
N MET A 219 13.60 7.26 9.17
CA MET A 219 13.18 7.04 10.56
C MET A 219 13.04 8.35 11.36
N GLU A 220 13.98 9.29 11.21
CA GLU A 220 13.89 10.62 11.84
C GLU A 220 12.69 11.42 11.32
N THR A 221 12.34 11.25 10.05
CA THR A 221 11.17 11.87 9.44
C THR A 221 9.88 11.27 10.00
N ILE A 222 9.77 9.94 10.05
CA ILE A 222 8.63 9.22 10.64
C ILE A 222 8.40 9.67 12.09
N ASP A 223 9.46 9.69 12.90
CA ASP A 223 9.38 10.08 14.33
C ASP A 223 8.94 11.53 14.53
N ARG A 224 9.46 12.44 13.71
CA ARG A 224 9.16 13.85 13.84
C ARG A 224 7.73 14.19 13.44
N MET A 225 7.19 13.47 12.47
CA MET A 225 5.80 13.68 12.05
C MET A 225 4.83 13.33 13.17
N GLY A 226 5.16 12.38 14.05
CA GLY A 226 4.38 12.11 15.26
C GLY A 226 3.03 11.43 15.06
N HIS A 227 2.66 11.12 13.81
CA HIS A 227 1.41 10.46 13.40
C HIS A 227 1.62 9.01 12.91
N PHE A 228 2.85 8.49 13.08
CA PHE A 228 3.27 7.15 12.67
C PHE A 228 3.92 6.42 13.84
N LYS A 229 3.52 6.70 15.09
CA LYS A 229 4.12 6.13 16.30
C LYS A 229 3.96 4.62 16.35
N HIS A 230 2.78 4.11 16.00
CA HIS A 230 2.49 2.68 15.93
C HIS A 230 3.35 2.00 14.87
N PHE A 231 3.42 2.58 13.67
CA PHE A 231 4.26 2.05 12.60
C PHE A 231 5.75 2.10 12.96
N ALA A 232 6.23 3.22 13.53
CA ALA A 232 7.58 3.36 14.04
C ALA A 232 7.91 2.35 15.14
N ARG A 233 6.94 2.02 16.00
CA ARG A 233 7.09 1.00 17.03
C ARG A 233 7.26 -0.39 16.41
N ILE A 234 6.47 -0.74 15.41
CA ILE A 234 6.58 -2.00 14.66
C ILE A 234 7.96 -2.09 13.99
N LEU A 235 8.38 -1.04 13.28
CA LEU A 235 9.70 -0.98 12.63
C LEU A 235 10.85 -1.19 13.62
N ARG A 236 10.78 -0.59 14.81
CA ARG A 236 11.80 -0.79 15.86
C ARG A 236 11.76 -2.17 16.49
N HIS A 237 10.57 -2.73 16.70
CA HIS A 237 10.40 -4.06 17.28
C HIS A 237 11.15 -5.11 16.44
N PHE A 238 11.03 -5.02 15.12
CA PHE A 238 11.73 -5.91 14.18
C PHE A 238 13.07 -5.37 13.66
N GLN A 239 13.58 -4.28 14.26
CA GLN A 239 14.87 -3.63 13.95
C GLN A 239 15.03 -3.11 12.51
N PHE A 240 13.93 -2.90 11.80
CA PHE A 240 13.90 -2.29 10.47
C PHE A 240 14.24 -0.80 10.50
N ASP A 241 14.03 -0.16 11.66
CA ASP A 241 14.41 1.22 11.94
C ASP A 241 15.88 1.50 11.63
N ARG A 242 16.79 0.54 11.86
CA ARG A 242 18.23 0.73 11.60
C ARG A 242 18.54 1.02 10.14
N ALA A 243 17.94 0.27 9.22
CA ALA A 243 18.13 0.48 7.79
C ALA A 243 17.55 1.83 7.35
N LEU A 244 16.35 2.16 7.84
CA LEU A 244 15.64 3.41 7.56
C LEU A 244 16.28 4.63 8.25
N ALA A 245 17.02 4.44 9.34
CA ALA A 245 17.82 5.45 10.01
C ALA A 245 19.18 5.67 9.33
N GLY A 246 19.46 4.99 8.22
CA GLY A 246 20.77 5.03 7.59
C GLY A 246 21.89 4.36 8.39
N LEU A 247 21.52 3.64 9.45
CA LEU A 247 22.40 2.94 10.37
C LEU A 247 22.64 1.50 9.88
N GLY A 248 23.16 1.37 8.66
CA GLY A 248 23.82 0.14 8.24
C GLY A 248 25.15 0.02 8.98
N ARG A 249 25.48 -1.16 9.52
CA ARG A 249 26.81 -1.37 10.12
C ARG A 249 27.87 -1.10 9.04
N LYS A 250 28.57 0.04 9.11
CA LYS A 250 29.92 0.20 8.55
C LYS A 250 30.91 -0.66 9.34
N ARG A 251 30.63 -1.95 9.55
CA ARG A 251 31.62 -2.84 10.14
C ARG A 251 32.54 -3.30 9.01
N TRP A 252 33.63 -2.55 8.85
CA TRP A 252 34.94 -3.08 8.43
C TRP A 252 35.52 -4.06 9.47
N GLN A 253 34.68 -4.70 10.30
CA GLN A 253 35.14 -5.84 11.08
C GLN A 253 35.21 -6.99 10.09
N SER A 254 36.42 -7.16 9.56
CA SER A 254 36.95 -8.39 9.00
C SER A 254 35.93 -9.53 8.95
N CYS A 255 35.14 -9.55 7.88
CA CYS A 255 35.16 -10.75 7.03
C CYS A 255 36.58 -11.30 7.11
N GLY A 256 36.77 -12.55 7.57
CA GLY A 256 38.11 -13.09 7.83
C GLY A 256 39.11 -12.84 6.68
N PRO A 257 40.41 -13.11 6.87
CA PRO A 257 41.53 -12.67 6.01
C PRO A 257 41.46 -13.00 4.50
N VAL A 258 40.37 -13.56 3.98
CA VAL A 258 40.14 -13.98 2.59
C VAL A 258 39.42 -12.92 1.74
N ALA A 259 38.95 -11.80 2.30
CA ALA A 259 38.26 -10.77 1.51
C ALA A 259 39.23 -9.80 0.80
N TYR A 260 40.04 -10.30 -0.14
CA TYR A 260 40.92 -9.47 -0.99
C TYR A 260 40.17 -8.82 -2.18
N TYR A 261 38.86 -9.05 -2.32
CA TYR A 261 38.02 -8.44 -3.34
C TYR A 261 37.03 -7.45 -2.71
N PRO A 262 37.08 -6.15 -3.05
CA PRO A 262 36.21 -5.12 -2.47
C PRO A 262 34.72 -5.25 -2.86
N TYR A 263 34.35 -6.26 -3.65
CA TYR A 263 32.99 -6.45 -4.18
C TYR A 263 32.17 -7.54 -3.49
N TYR A 264 32.78 -8.42 -2.68
CA TYR A 264 32.05 -9.44 -1.93
C TYR A 264 32.00 -9.06 -0.45
N ALA A 265 31.06 -8.18 -0.10
CA ALA A 265 30.73 -7.97 1.30
C ALA A 265 30.10 -9.26 1.84
N CYS A 266 30.59 -9.77 2.98
CA CYS A 266 29.97 -10.92 3.63
C CYS A 266 28.52 -10.57 3.94
N GLN A 267 27.58 -11.33 3.38
CA GLN A 267 26.28 -11.47 3.99
C GLN A 267 26.53 -12.10 5.36
N THR A 268 26.28 -11.37 6.43
CA THR A 268 26.22 -11.99 7.74
C THR A 268 24.93 -12.81 7.82
N GLN A 269 24.84 -13.87 8.64
CA GLN A 269 23.55 -14.53 8.89
C GLN A 269 22.48 -13.53 9.37
N TYR A 270 22.92 -12.51 10.10
CA TYR A 270 22.10 -11.36 10.49
C TYR A 270 21.55 -10.61 9.28
N ASP A 271 22.32 -10.50 8.22
CA ASP A 271 21.88 -9.84 7.01
C ASP A 271 20.69 -10.62 6.41
N GLU A 272 20.86 -11.91 6.14
CA GLU A 272 19.80 -12.79 5.58
C GLU A 272 18.51 -12.79 6.42
N GLU A 273 18.63 -12.63 7.74
CA GLU A 273 17.51 -12.69 8.70
C GLU A 273 16.54 -11.50 8.61
N TYR A 274 17.03 -10.27 8.46
CA TYR A 274 16.17 -9.07 8.59
C TYR A 274 15.62 -8.51 7.27
N GLY A 275 16.16 -8.91 6.11
CA GLY A 275 15.65 -8.57 4.78
C GLY A 275 15.74 -7.10 4.35
N ILE A 276 15.67 -6.12 5.27
CA ILE A 276 15.79 -4.68 5.01
C ILE A 276 17.25 -4.22 5.21
N TYR A 277 17.93 -3.88 4.12
CA TYR A 277 19.34 -3.49 4.15
C TYR A 277 19.54 -2.04 3.80
N TYR A 278 20.39 -1.33 4.55
CA TYR A 278 20.77 0.05 4.18
C TYR A 278 21.35 0.19 2.76
N ARG A 279 22.01 -0.86 2.25
CA ARG A 279 22.51 -0.89 0.87
C ARG A 279 21.40 -0.88 -0.20
N ASN A 280 20.18 -1.17 0.21
CA ASN A 280 19.00 -1.09 -0.64
C ASN A 280 18.40 0.31 -0.69
N ALA A 281 19.02 1.30 -0.02
CA ALA A 281 18.66 2.69 -0.23
C ALA A 281 18.92 3.07 -1.70
N PRO A 282 18.04 3.88 -2.31
CA PRO A 282 16.95 4.58 -1.64
C PRO A 282 15.72 3.70 -1.36
N PHE A 283 14.96 4.04 -0.31
CA PHE A 283 13.71 3.36 0.02
C PHE A 283 12.48 4.18 -0.35
N THR A 284 11.36 3.51 -0.59
CA THR A 284 10.03 4.11 -0.55
C THR A 284 9.25 3.47 0.60
N VAL A 285 8.72 4.28 1.50
CA VAL A 285 7.95 3.79 2.65
C VAL A 285 6.51 4.29 2.55
N PHE A 286 5.56 3.37 2.52
CA PHE A 286 4.15 3.66 2.68
C PHE A 286 3.79 3.49 4.15
N ALA A 287 3.87 4.55 4.95
CA ALA A 287 3.60 4.46 6.38
C ALA A 287 2.09 4.58 6.66
N PRO A 288 1.44 3.55 7.21
CA PRO A 288 0.08 3.69 7.71
C PRO A 288 0.07 4.61 8.94
N THR A 289 -0.94 5.50 9.00
CA THR A 289 -1.12 6.39 10.15
C THR A 289 -1.44 5.62 11.42
N ASP A 290 -1.31 6.27 12.56
CA ASP A 290 -1.69 5.68 13.85
C ASP A 290 -3.17 5.25 13.85
N GLU A 291 -4.07 6.07 13.30
CA GLU A 291 -5.50 5.75 13.19
C GLU A 291 -5.77 4.59 12.22
N ALA A 292 -4.97 4.48 11.16
CA ALA A 292 -5.05 3.38 10.20
C ALA A 292 -4.71 2.03 10.86
N ILE A 293 -3.65 2.00 11.67
CA ILE A 293 -3.25 0.81 12.42
C ILE A 293 -4.28 0.49 13.50
N GLU A 294 -4.78 1.48 14.25
CA GLU A 294 -5.81 1.27 15.27
C GLU A 294 -7.10 0.69 14.68
N ARG A 295 -7.51 1.16 13.50
CA ARG A 295 -8.66 0.59 12.77
C ARG A 295 -8.40 -0.87 12.39
N MET A 296 -7.23 -1.17 11.83
CA MET A 296 -6.85 -2.55 11.50
C MET A 296 -6.87 -3.44 12.75
N LEU A 297 -6.28 -2.99 13.86
CA LEU A 297 -6.24 -3.74 15.13
C LEU A 297 -7.65 -4.00 15.70
N LYS A 298 -8.54 -3.02 15.57
CA LYS A 298 -9.95 -3.18 15.92
C LYS A 298 -10.63 -4.22 15.05
N ASP A 299 -10.45 -4.15 13.74
CA ASP A 299 -11.05 -5.08 12.78
C ASP A 299 -10.54 -6.52 13.00
N MET A 300 -9.24 -6.68 13.30
CA MET A 300 -8.63 -7.97 13.66
C MET A 300 -9.12 -8.53 15.00
N GLY A 301 -9.43 -7.68 15.97
CA GLY A 301 -10.03 -8.09 17.25
C GLY A 301 -11.47 -8.61 17.13
N GLY A 302 -12.08 -8.43 15.95
CA GLY A 302 -13.43 -8.85 15.62
C GLY A 302 -14.43 -7.69 15.65
N SER A 303 -15.50 -7.82 14.85
CA SER A 303 -16.50 -6.75 14.66
C SER A 303 -17.77 -6.91 15.49
N TYR A 304 -17.83 -7.88 16.42
CA TYR A 304 -19.04 -8.12 17.22
C TYR A 304 -19.17 -7.13 18.39
N PRO A 305 -20.40 -6.80 18.84
CA PRO A 305 -20.60 -5.94 20.00
C PRO A 305 -19.91 -6.52 21.25
N GLY A 306 -18.94 -5.79 21.81
CA GLY A 306 -18.13 -6.24 22.95
C GLY A 306 -16.81 -6.91 22.57
N ALA A 307 -16.48 -7.02 21.28
CA ALA A 307 -15.14 -7.40 20.85
C ALA A 307 -14.12 -6.41 21.39
N VAL A 308 -13.06 -6.93 21.99
CA VAL A 308 -11.93 -6.13 22.48
C VAL A 308 -10.97 -5.93 21.31
N PRO A 309 -10.65 -4.69 20.92
CA PRO A 309 -9.65 -4.43 19.90
C PRO A 309 -8.33 -5.10 20.27
N LEU A 310 -7.63 -5.65 19.29
CA LEU A 310 -6.32 -6.24 19.52
C LEU A 310 -5.35 -5.14 19.98
N THR A 311 -4.62 -5.37 21.06
CA THR A 311 -3.59 -4.42 21.49
C THR A 311 -2.38 -4.51 20.56
N MET A 312 -1.57 -3.45 20.54
CA MET A 312 -0.33 -3.44 19.75
C MET A 312 0.63 -4.55 20.20
N GLU A 313 0.71 -4.80 21.50
CA GLU A 313 1.54 -5.84 22.10
C GLU A 313 1.10 -7.25 21.68
N GLU A 314 -0.22 -7.50 21.66
CA GLU A 314 -0.77 -8.76 21.17
C GLU A 314 -0.49 -8.92 19.67
N TYR A 315 -0.71 -7.87 18.86
CA TYR A 315 -0.42 -7.90 17.43
C TYR A 315 1.04 -8.18 17.11
N LEU A 316 1.97 -7.54 17.83
CA LEU A 316 3.41 -7.80 17.69
C LEU A 316 3.80 -9.23 18.09
N SER A 317 2.97 -9.90 18.89
CA SER A 317 3.20 -11.27 19.36
C SER A 317 2.44 -12.34 18.54
N LEU A 318 1.52 -11.94 17.65
CA LEU A 318 0.78 -12.88 16.80
C LEU A 318 1.71 -13.63 15.85
N ASP A 319 1.54 -14.96 15.77
CA ASP A 319 2.34 -15.86 14.93
C ASP A 319 3.86 -15.60 15.09
N ASP A 320 4.31 -15.53 16.34
CA ASP A 320 5.69 -15.21 16.72
C ASP A 320 6.20 -13.88 16.11
N GLY A 321 5.29 -12.94 15.86
CA GLY A 321 5.57 -11.64 15.24
C GLY A 321 5.71 -11.66 13.72
N LYS A 322 5.52 -12.81 13.05
CA LYS A 322 5.66 -12.92 11.59
C LYS A 322 4.68 -12.02 10.85
N VAL A 323 3.42 -11.97 11.29
CA VAL A 323 2.38 -11.14 10.66
C VAL A 323 2.76 -9.66 10.70
N ALA A 324 3.17 -9.14 11.85
CA ALA A 324 3.55 -7.75 12.01
C ALA A 324 4.87 -7.41 11.28
N SER A 325 5.83 -8.34 11.27
CA SER A 325 7.08 -8.23 10.50
C SER A 325 6.79 -8.15 9.00
N ASP A 326 5.98 -9.08 8.48
CA ASP A 326 5.62 -9.12 7.07
C ASP A 326 4.85 -7.88 6.64
N MET A 327 3.97 -7.38 7.51
CA MET A 327 3.25 -6.13 7.27
C MET A 327 4.25 -4.98 7.12
N ALA A 328 5.19 -4.82 8.06
CA ALA A 328 6.19 -3.76 7.96
C ALA A 328 7.10 -3.91 6.74
N LYS A 329 7.46 -5.15 6.35
CA LYS A 329 8.23 -5.42 5.13
C LYS A 329 7.45 -5.06 3.86
N TYR A 330 6.15 -5.33 3.82
CA TYR A 330 5.30 -5.02 2.68
C TYR A 330 5.21 -3.50 2.45
N HIS A 331 5.16 -2.71 3.52
CA HIS A 331 5.12 -1.25 3.46
C HIS A 331 6.47 -0.57 3.14
N VAL A 332 7.56 -1.33 2.99
CA VAL A 332 8.89 -0.81 2.68
C VAL A 332 9.39 -1.36 1.35
N ILE A 333 9.54 -0.48 0.37
CA ILE A 333 10.05 -0.79 -0.96
C ILE A 333 11.54 -0.44 -1.04
N LYS A 334 12.31 -1.33 -1.67
CA LYS A 334 13.78 -1.24 -1.79
C LYS A 334 14.20 -0.72 -3.15
N GLY A 335 15.23 0.11 -3.21
CA GLY A 335 15.94 0.48 -4.44
C GLY A 335 15.26 1.56 -5.29
N TYR A 336 14.15 2.14 -4.83
CA TYR A 336 13.37 3.10 -5.59
C TYR A 336 12.94 4.29 -4.73
N GLU A 337 13.05 5.51 -5.29
CA GLU A 337 12.40 6.74 -4.80
C GLU A 337 11.14 6.99 -5.63
N LEU A 338 10.06 6.28 -5.31
CA LEU A 338 8.78 6.47 -5.97
C LEU A 338 8.19 7.79 -5.49
N THR A 339 8.27 8.84 -6.30
CA THR A 339 7.59 10.11 -6.05
C THR A 339 6.39 10.26 -6.99
N THR A 340 5.52 11.25 -6.77
CA THR A 340 4.43 11.58 -7.72
C THR A 340 4.94 12.02 -9.10
N LYS A 341 6.26 12.25 -9.23
CA LYS A 341 6.94 12.60 -10.48
C LYS A 341 7.72 11.43 -11.06
N PHE A 342 7.74 10.29 -10.37
CA PHE A 342 8.46 9.12 -10.85
C PHE A 342 7.76 8.56 -12.07
N ILE A 343 8.55 8.33 -13.12
CA ILE A 343 8.12 7.67 -14.34
C ILE A 343 9.02 6.46 -14.47
N GLN A 344 8.42 5.26 -14.53
CA GLN A 344 9.20 4.04 -14.69
C GLN A 344 9.88 4.07 -16.08
N PRO A 345 11.22 4.02 -16.14
CA PRO A 345 11.92 4.09 -17.41
C PRO A 345 11.53 2.89 -18.27
N ASN A 346 11.25 3.14 -19.55
CA ASN A 346 10.88 2.13 -20.55
C ASN A 346 9.57 1.37 -20.27
N SER A 347 8.76 1.80 -19.30
CA SER A 347 7.44 1.23 -19.10
C SER A 347 6.40 1.96 -19.94
N THR A 348 5.58 1.20 -20.66
CA THR A 348 4.35 1.70 -21.30
C THR A 348 3.15 1.62 -20.36
N LEU A 349 3.33 1.05 -19.17
CA LEU A 349 2.25 0.84 -18.21
C LEU A 349 1.91 2.16 -17.50
N PRO A 350 0.62 2.38 -17.14
CA PRO A 350 0.18 3.57 -16.42
C PRO A 350 0.52 3.52 -14.91
N PHE A 351 1.25 2.49 -14.48
CA PHE A 351 1.59 2.24 -13.08
C PHE A 351 3.03 1.79 -12.93
N VAL A 352 3.51 1.85 -11.69
CA VAL A 352 4.81 1.36 -11.25
C VAL A 352 4.58 0.16 -10.35
N HIS A 353 5.12 -1.00 -10.70
CA HIS A 353 5.17 -2.16 -9.82
C HIS A 353 6.56 -2.22 -9.19
N LEU A 354 6.62 -2.41 -7.88
CA LEU A 354 7.87 -2.37 -7.13
C LEU A 354 7.97 -3.56 -6.19
N PRO A 355 9.11 -4.26 -6.15
CA PRO A 355 9.31 -5.35 -5.21
C PRO A 355 9.32 -4.79 -3.79
N THR A 356 8.49 -5.39 -2.94
CA THR A 356 8.49 -5.06 -1.51
C THR A 356 9.63 -5.78 -0.80
N ASN A 357 9.80 -5.51 0.49
CA ASN A 357 10.76 -6.24 1.29
C ASN A 357 10.30 -7.66 1.65
N ARG A 358 9.02 -7.95 1.48
CA ARG A 358 8.44 -9.26 1.70
C ARG A 358 8.64 -10.09 0.42
N ASN A 359 9.10 -11.32 0.60
CA ASN A 359 9.49 -12.18 -0.52
C ASN A 359 8.29 -12.42 -1.45
N ASN A 360 8.52 -12.29 -2.75
CA ASN A 360 7.53 -12.53 -3.81
C ASN A 360 6.25 -11.68 -3.69
N SER A 361 6.32 -10.51 -3.05
CA SER A 361 5.23 -9.54 -3.08
C SER A 361 5.68 -8.22 -3.68
N GLU A 362 4.80 -7.66 -4.50
CA GLU A 362 4.99 -6.40 -5.19
C GLU A 362 3.88 -5.42 -4.80
N ILE A 363 4.19 -4.13 -4.85
CA ILE A 363 3.19 -3.07 -4.74
C ILE A 363 3.03 -2.42 -6.10
N VAL A 364 1.78 -2.23 -6.52
CA VAL A 364 1.44 -1.45 -7.71
C VAL A 364 0.95 -0.08 -7.32
N ALA A 365 1.64 0.96 -7.80
CA ALA A 365 1.30 2.35 -7.58
C ALA A 365 0.93 3.02 -8.91
N PHE A 366 -0.25 3.63 -8.96
CA PHE A 366 -0.68 4.48 -10.05
C PHE A 366 -0.31 5.92 -9.72
N VAL A 367 0.49 6.52 -10.58
CA VAL A 367 0.96 7.90 -10.40
C VAL A 367 0.44 8.75 -11.54
N ASP A 368 -0.31 9.79 -11.21
CA ASP A 368 -0.71 10.80 -12.18
C ASP A 368 0.08 12.09 -11.93
N TYR A 369 1.05 12.33 -12.81
CA TYR A 369 1.92 13.50 -12.75
C TYR A 369 1.18 14.83 -12.97
N ARG A 370 -0.01 14.82 -13.59
CA ARG A 370 -0.79 16.04 -13.88
C ARG A 370 -1.59 16.49 -12.67
N SER A 371 -2.30 15.56 -12.04
CA SER A 371 -3.05 15.83 -10.80
C SER A 371 -2.16 15.75 -9.55
N HIS A 372 -0.90 15.34 -9.71
CA HIS A 372 -0.02 14.95 -8.60
C HIS A 372 -0.68 13.90 -7.69
N SER A 373 -1.64 13.11 -8.17
CA SER A 373 -2.26 12.05 -7.39
C SER A 373 -1.41 10.78 -7.44
N MET A 374 -1.45 10.04 -6.34
CA MET A 374 -0.84 8.72 -6.23
C MET A 374 -1.84 7.83 -5.51
N CYS A 375 -2.05 6.64 -6.03
CA CYS A 375 -2.81 5.62 -5.32
C CYS A 375 -2.09 4.28 -5.43
N VAL A 376 -2.21 3.47 -4.38
CA VAL A 376 -1.62 2.14 -4.29
C VAL A 376 -2.73 1.11 -4.47
N HIS A 377 -2.56 0.19 -5.41
CA HIS A 377 -3.51 -0.89 -5.61
C HIS A 377 -3.50 -1.83 -4.41
N LYS A 378 -4.68 -2.20 -3.92
CA LYS A 378 -4.83 -3.04 -2.74
C LYS A 378 -4.40 -4.48 -2.99
N ASP A 379 -4.83 -5.06 -4.11
CA ASP A 379 -4.73 -6.52 -4.33
C ASP A 379 -4.01 -6.94 -5.62
N CYS A 380 -3.38 -6.00 -6.33
CA CYS A 380 -2.79 -6.30 -7.63
C CYS A 380 -1.44 -6.99 -7.42
N VAL A 381 -1.33 -8.20 -7.95
CA VAL A 381 -0.15 -9.05 -7.73
C VAL A 381 0.46 -9.59 -9.02
N GLU A 382 1.74 -9.90 -8.89
CA GLU A 382 2.45 -10.77 -9.81
C GLU A 382 2.94 -12.01 -9.05
N ALA A 383 2.00 -12.90 -8.72
CA ALA A 383 2.32 -14.14 -8.04
C ALA A 383 2.66 -15.24 -9.06
N HIS A 384 3.73 -15.99 -8.81
CA HIS A 384 4.07 -17.17 -9.61
C HIS A 384 2.91 -18.17 -9.59
N THR A 385 2.59 -18.73 -10.76
CA THR A 385 1.59 -19.78 -10.90
C THR A 385 2.16 -21.10 -10.40
N GLN A 386 1.28 -22.03 -10.01
CA GLN A 386 1.69 -23.31 -9.40
C GLN A 386 2.49 -24.23 -10.36
N ASP A 387 2.43 -23.96 -11.65
CA ASP A 387 3.03 -24.77 -12.72
C ASP A 387 4.50 -24.40 -13.02
N GLU A 388 5.19 -23.74 -12.09
CA GLU A 388 6.60 -23.29 -12.18
C GLU A 388 6.91 -22.24 -13.27
N PHE A 389 5.94 -21.95 -14.14
CA PHE A 389 6.13 -20.97 -15.21
C PHE A 389 5.85 -19.56 -14.69
N GLY A 390 6.81 -18.66 -14.87
CA GLY A 390 6.61 -17.25 -14.50
C GLY A 390 5.48 -16.62 -15.32
N CYS A 391 4.84 -15.60 -14.76
CA CYS A 391 3.75 -14.87 -15.40
C CYS A 391 4.06 -14.38 -16.83
N GLY A 392 5.28 -13.90 -17.08
CA GLY A 392 5.68 -13.51 -18.43
C GLY A 392 5.59 -14.64 -19.48
N GLN A 393 5.81 -15.89 -19.07
CA GLN A 393 5.65 -17.05 -19.94
C GLN A 393 4.17 -17.40 -20.15
N GLN A 394 3.34 -17.28 -19.11
CA GLN A 394 1.89 -17.45 -19.22
C GLN A 394 1.28 -16.45 -20.21
N VAL A 395 1.72 -15.19 -20.16
CA VAL A 395 1.31 -14.17 -21.14
C VAL A 395 1.77 -14.55 -22.55
N ALA A 396 3.01 -15.02 -22.72
CA ALA A 396 3.51 -15.48 -24.01
C ALA A 396 2.71 -16.68 -24.58
N TRP A 397 2.07 -17.47 -23.72
CA TRP A 397 1.18 -18.58 -24.09
C TRP A 397 -0.28 -18.19 -24.24
N ASN A 398 -0.61 -16.89 -24.14
CA ASN A 398 -1.97 -16.38 -24.21
C ASN A 398 -2.90 -17.00 -23.15
N LYS A 399 -2.37 -17.24 -21.94
CA LYS A 399 -3.09 -17.87 -20.83
C LYS A 399 -3.81 -16.90 -19.91
N CYS A 400 -3.74 -15.59 -20.18
CA CYS A 400 -4.36 -14.57 -19.35
C CYS A 400 -5.88 -14.70 -19.21
N GLU A 401 -6.56 -15.33 -20.18
CA GLU A 401 -8.02 -15.52 -20.17
C GLU A 401 -8.45 -16.89 -19.64
N GLU A 402 -7.53 -17.74 -19.19
CA GLU A 402 -7.89 -19.05 -18.64
C GLU A 402 -8.53 -18.91 -17.25
N ASP A 403 -9.50 -19.77 -16.94
CA ASP A 403 -10.28 -19.69 -15.69
C ASP A 403 -9.43 -19.68 -14.43
N TRP A 404 -8.28 -20.37 -14.43
CA TRP A 404 -7.38 -20.43 -13.26
C TRP A 404 -6.48 -19.18 -13.13
N MET A 405 -6.42 -18.34 -14.17
CA MET A 405 -5.75 -17.02 -14.19
C MET A 405 -6.72 -15.87 -13.96
N ASN A 406 -8.04 -16.13 -14.02
CA ASN A 406 -9.08 -15.13 -13.85
C ASN A 406 -9.70 -15.15 -12.46
N ASP A 407 -10.22 -14.00 -12.13
CA ASP A 407 -11.13 -13.67 -11.06
C ASP A 407 -12.28 -14.71 -11.00
N ALA A 408 -12.49 -15.32 -9.84
CA ALA A 408 -13.43 -16.44 -9.60
C ALA A 408 -13.01 -17.84 -10.08
N GLY A 409 -11.77 -18.03 -10.53
CA GLY A 409 -11.21 -19.35 -10.78
C GLY A 409 -11.20 -20.25 -9.53
N LEU A 410 -11.63 -21.51 -9.67
CA LEU A 410 -11.69 -22.51 -8.59
C LEU A 410 -10.34 -22.68 -7.82
N PHE A 411 -9.22 -22.28 -8.44
CA PHE A 411 -7.86 -22.57 -7.98
C PHE A 411 -7.10 -21.38 -7.40
N SER A 412 -7.50 -20.14 -7.67
CA SER A 412 -6.76 -18.97 -7.18
C SER A 412 -6.98 -18.73 -5.69
N ARG A 413 -8.16 -19.11 -5.16
CA ARG A 413 -8.67 -18.66 -3.84
C ARG A 413 -8.70 -17.14 -3.68
N ARG A 414 -8.43 -16.39 -4.75
CA ARG A 414 -8.31 -14.94 -4.79
C ARG A 414 -9.29 -14.39 -5.79
N GLU A 415 -9.82 -13.22 -5.46
CA GLU A 415 -10.79 -12.55 -6.30
C GLU A 415 -10.21 -12.15 -7.65
N LEU A 416 -8.89 -11.95 -7.77
CA LEU A 416 -8.25 -11.42 -8.98
C LEU A 416 -7.31 -12.39 -9.75
N GLY A 417 -7.24 -13.66 -9.37
CA GLY A 417 -6.41 -14.66 -10.05
C GLY A 417 -4.90 -14.54 -9.79
N TYR A 418 -4.08 -14.89 -10.79
CA TYR A 418 -2.61 -14.78 -10.77
C TYR A 418 -2.14 -13.91 -11.94
N CYS A 419 -0.93 -13.35 -11.83
CA CYS A 419 -0.27 -12.60 -12.91
C CYS A 419 -1.04 -11.39 -13.44
N GLU A 420 -1.73 -10.67 -12.55
CA GLU A 420 -2.58 -9.54 -12.92
C GLU A 420 -1.78 -8.42 -13.58
N ILE A 421 -0.53 -8.21 -13.15
CA ILE A 421 0.34 -7.17 -13.70
C ILE A 421 0.72 -7.52 -15.14
N SER A 422 1.28 -8.71 -15.38
CA SER A 422 1.69 -9.08 -16.74
C SER A 422 0.51 -9.23 -17.69
N CYS A 423 -0.64 -9.69 -17.19
CA CYS A 423 -1.87 -9.78 -18.00
C CYS A 423 -2.60 -8.45 -18.17
N GLY A 424 -2.12 -7.35 -17.56
CA GLY A 424 -2.71 -6.02 -17.70
C GLY A 424 -4.08 -5.88 -17.06
N LYS A 425 -4.40 -6.69 -16.05
CA LYS A 425 -5.68 -6.72 -15.34
C LYS A 425 -5.77 -5.70 -14.20
N CYS A 426 -4.64 -5.13 -13.79
CA CYS A 426 -4.62 -4.14 -12.73
C CYS A 426 -5.18 -2.80 -13.21
N GLU A 427 -6.46 -2.58 -12.95
CA GLU A 427 -7.16 -1.34 -13.26
C GLU A 427 -7.20 -0.40 -12.06
N LYS A 428 -7.04 0.90 -12.34
CA LYS A 428 -7.23 1.96 -11.35
C LYS A 428 -8.72 2.22 -11.17
N THR A 429 -9.34 1.57 -10.18
CA THR A 429 -10.71 1.90 -9.76
C THR A 429 -10.71 2.56 -8.38
N ALA A 430 -11.81 3.22 -8.01
CA ALA A 430 -11.93 3.83 -6.68
C ALA A 430 -11.94 2.78 -5.55
N GLU A 431 -12.35 1.55 -5.85
CA GLU A 431 -12.44 0.45 -4.89
C GLU A 431 -11.10 -0.24 -4.69
N THR A 432 -10.37 -0.49 -5.78
CA THR A 432 -9.09 -1.20 -5.77
C THR A 432 -7.91 -0.29 -5.45
N CYS A 433 -8.00 1.01 -5.74
CA CYS A 433 -6.92 1.95 -5.49
C CYS A 433 -7.09 2.68 -4.15
N MET A 434 -6.11 2.54 -3.26
CA MET A 434 -6.01 3.28 -2.02
C MET A 434 -5.30 4.61 -2.26
N ASP A 435 -5.98 5.72 -2.01
CA ASP A 435 -5.39 7.06 -2.13
C ASP A 435 -4.21 7.26 -1.16
N VAL A 436 -3.20 7.99 -1.61
CA VAL A 436 -2.01 8.37 -0.83
C VAL A 436 -2.10 9.86 -0.51
N PRO A 437 -2.78 10.24 0.59
CA PRO A 437 -3.08 11.64 0.90
C PRO A 437 -1.81 12.45 1.20
N ILE A 438 -0.81 11.80 1.80
CA ILE A 438 0.46 12.43 2.16
C ILE A 438 1.54 11.79 1.30
N LYS A 439 2.13 12.58 0.41
CA LYS A 439 3.05 12.07 -0.61
C LYS A 439 4.33 12.88 -0.66
N ASP A 440 5.36 12.27 -1.25
CA ASP A 440 6.63 12.90 -1.58
C ASP A 440 7.38 13.52 -0.39
N ILE A 441 7.28 12.91 0.79
CA ILE A 441 8.06 13.35 1.94
C ILE A 441 9.50 12.88 1.76
N LEU A 442 10.31 13.75 1.16
CA LEU A 442 11.70 13.46 0.87
C LEU A 442 12.53 13.38 2.16
N ALA A 443 13.24 12.27 2.29
CA ALA A 443 14.26 12.02 3.29
C ALA A 443 15.63 11.80 2.62
N LYS A 444 16.68 11.71 3.41
CA LYS A 444 18.08 11.53 2.99
C LYS A 444 18.32 10.19 2.27
N ASN A 445 17.59 9.15 2.67
CA ASN A 445 17.76 7.78 2.19
C ASN A 445 16.48 7.22 1.56
N GLY A 446 15.58 8.08 1.09
CA GLY A 446 14.36 7.65 0.40
C GLY A 446 13.21 8.65 0.49
N VAL A 447 12.01 8.14 0.25
CA VAL A 447 10.74 8.89 0.29
C VAL A 447 9.74 8.19 1.21
N LEU A 448 8.99 9.00 1.94
CA LEU A 448 7.89 8.56 2.80
C LEU A 448 6.57 9.05 2.21
N HIS A 449 5.59 8.17 2.21
CA HIS A 449 4.20 8.42 1.87
C HIS A 449 3.33 7.98 3.03
N GLY A 450 2.41 8.82 3.50
CA GLY A 450 1.46 8.48 4.55
C GLY A 450 0.15 7.97 3.94
N ILE A 451 -0.33 6.83 4.41
CA ILE A 451 -1.56 6.19 3.94
C ILE A 451 -2.58 6.01 5.07
N GLY A 452 -3.86 6.22 4.77
CA GLY A 452 -4.96 6.20 5.75
C GLY A 452 -5.51 4.82 6.10
N ALA A 453 -4.90 3.76 5.57
CA ALA A 453 -5.23 2.36 5.85
C ALA A 453 -3.94 1.51 5.76
N VAL A 454 -3.93 0.35 6.40
CA VAL A 454 -2.85 -0.63 6.26
C VAL A 454 -3.05 -1.36 4.94
N LEU A 455 -1.99 -1.48 4.12
CA LEU A 455 -2.06 -2.22 2.86
C LEU A 455 -2.34 -3.70 3.16
N PRO A 456 -3.37 -4.31 2.53
CA PRO A 456 -3.64 -5.72 2.70
C PRO A 456 -2.46 -6.50 2.12
N MET A 457 -1.92 -7.42 2.92
CA MET A 457 -0.85 -8.29 2.49
C MET A 457 -1.44 -9.40 1.62
N PRO A 458 -0.97 -9.60 0.38
CA PRO A 458 -1.41 -10.74 -0.41
C PRO A 458 -1.00 -12.04 0.30
N GLU A 459 -1.83 -13.07 0.19
CA GLU A 459 -1.46 -14.39 0.71
C GLU A 459 -0.21 -14.90 -0.03
N ILE A 460 0.82 -15.28 0.74
CA ILE A 460 1.97 -15.97 0.15
C ILE A 460 1.52 -17.41 -0.07
N ILE A 461 1.30 -17.75 -1.33
CA ILE A 461 1.09 -19.14 -1.70
C ILE A 461 2.48 -19.79 -1.67
N PRO A 462 2.69 -20.81 -0.81
CA PRO A 462 3.96 -21.49 -0.78
C PRO A 462 4.25 -22.04 -2.18
N VAL A 463 5.49 -21.90 -2.63
CA VAL A 463 5.94 -22.49 -3.89
C VAL A 463 5.58 -23.97 -3.84
N TYR A 464 4.83 -24.44 -4.84
CA TYR A 464 4.52 -25.85 -4.95
C TYR A 464 5.85 -26.60 -5.06
N VAL A 465 6.22 -27.30 -4.01
CA VAL A 465 7.30 -28.26 -4.06
C VAL A 465 6.65 -29.54 -4.55
N PRO A 466 6.91 -29.98 -5.79
CA PRO A 466 6.39 -31.26 -6.23
C PRO A 466 6.79 -32.31 -5.19
N PRO A 467 5.88 -33.24 -4.84
CA PRO A 467 6.25 -34.31 -3.93
C PRO A 467 7.53 -34.94 -4.46
N PRO A 468 8.50 -35.27 -3.59
CA PRO A 468 9.69 -35.94 -4.04
C PRO A 468 9.25 -37.11 -4.92
N PRO A 469 9.90 -37.33 -6.08
CA PRO A 469 9.55 -38.46 -6.92
C PRO A 469 9.46 -39.69 -6.01
N PRO A 470 8.42 -40.54 -6.18
CA PRO A 470 8.23 -41.68 -5.31
C PRO A 470 9.57 -42.38 -5.19
N GLU A 471 10.04 -42.55 -3.95
CA GLU A 471 11.29 -43.24 -3.69
C GLU A 471 11.22 -44.53 -4.52
N PRO A 472 12.17 -44.75 -5.46
CA PRO A 472 12.08 -45.88 -6.35
C PRO A 472 11.80 -47.10 -5.49
N GLU A 473 10.75 -47.87 -5.84
CA GLU A 473 10.45 -49.10 -5.11
C GLU A 473 11.79 -49.80 -4.90
N PRO A 474 12.16 -50.12 -3.64
CA PRO A 474 13.48 -50.67 -3.36
C PRO A 474 13.72 -51.76 -4.38
N GLU A 475 14.78 -51.62 -5.19
CA GLU A 475 15.14 -52.66 -6.16
C GLU A 475 15.01 -53.97 -5.40
N PRO A 476 14.21 -54.94 -5.90
CA PRO A 476 13.96 -56.17 -5.18
C PRO A 476 15.30 -56.66 -4.70
N GLU A 477 15.46 -56.77 -3.35
CA GLU A 477 16.75 -57.04 -2.74
C GLU A 477 17.43 -58.08 -3.61
N PRO A 478 18.58 -57.76 -4.25
CA PRO A 478 19.18 -58.67 -5.21
C PRO A 478 19.24 -59.98 -4.48
N GLU A 479 18.54 -61.01 -4.98
CA GLU A 479 18.42 -62.31 -4.28
C GLU A 479 19.85 -62.68 -3.92
N ILE A 480 20.22 -62.41 -2.66
CA ILE A 480 21.57 -62.70 -2.21
C ILE A 480 21.50 -64.21 -2.24
N PRO A 481 22.21 -64.89 -3.17
CA PRO A 481 22.16 -66.33 -3.21
C PRO A 481 22.47 -66.75 -1.78
N GLU A 482 21.49 -67.37 -1.11
CA GLU A 482 21.56 -67.63 0.32
C GLU A 482 22.95 -68.19 0.57
N MET A 483 23.76 -67.47 1.35
CA MET A 483 25.10 -67.96 1.64
C MET A 483 24.89 -69.37 2.18
N PRO A 484 25.50 -70.39 1.54
CA PRO A 484 25.19 -71.76 1.87
C PRO A 484 25.38 -71.90 3.37
N THR A 485 24.29 -72.25 4.04
CA THR A 485 24.32 -72.47 5.49
C THR A 485 25.41 -73.49 5.79
N TYR A 486 26.04 -73.44 6.97
CA TYR A 486 27.10 -74.39 7.33
C TYR A 486 26.72 -75.86 7.05
N GLY A 487 25.43 -76.20 7.15
CA GLY A 487 24.89 -77.51 6.76
C GLY A 487 24.92 -77.81 5.25
N GLY A 488 24.77 -76.80 4.38
CA GLY A 488 24.88 -76.94 2.92
C GLY A 488 26.32 -77.11 2.41
N LEU A 489 27.32 -76.75 3.21
CA LEU A 489 28.75 -77.01 2.93
C LEU A 489 29.28 -78.30 3.57
N GLY A 490 28.43 -79.07 4.26
CA GLY A 490 28.83 -80.32 4.92
C GLY A 490 29.74 -80.11 6.14
N LEU A 491 29.78 -78.91 6.72
CA LEU A 491 30.57 -78.60 7.90
C LEU A 491 29.72 -78.81 9.15
N THR A 492 30.03 -79.86 9.91
CA THR A 492 29.40 -80.17 11.20
C THR A 492 30.01 -79.31 12.31
N ASN A 493 29.24 -79.06 13.38
CA ASN A 493 29.63 -78.23 14.55
C ASN A 493 30.82 -78.76 15.37
N GLU A 494 31.58 -79.75 14.88
CA GLU A 494 32.69 -80.38 15.62
C GLU A 494 34.09 -79.89 15.18
N MET A 495 34.18 -78.84 14.34
CA MET A 495 35.48 -78.29 13.87
C MET A 495 35.79 -76.90 14.45
N GLU A 496 35.50 -76.67 15.73
CA GLU A 496 35.68 -75.37 16.41
C GLU A 496 37.12 -75.02 16.80
N ASP A 497 38.13 -75.84 16.50
CA ASP A 497 39.50 -75.59 17.02
C ASP A 497 40.63 -75.86 16.00
N SER A 498 40.54 -75.26 14.82
CA SER A 498 41.75 -75.12 13.97
C SER A 498 41.92 -73.68 13.49
N THR A 499 42.88 -73.00 14.11
CA THR A 499 43.36 -71.66 13.71
C THR A 499 43.85 -71.60 12.26
N GLU A 500 44.11 -72.74 11.61
CA GLU A 500 44.48 -72.82 10.20
C GLU A 500 43.31 -72.50 9.26
N MET A 501 42.07 -72.90 9.58
CA MET A 501 40.92 -72.66 8.69
C MET A 501 40.52 -71.18 8.63
N LEU A 502 40.73 -70.45 9.73
CA LEU A 502 40.52 -69.00 9.77
C LEU A 502 41.53 -68.26 8.87
N GLY A 503 42.76 -68.78 8.76
CA GLY A 503 43.79 -68.26 7.85
C GLY A 503 43.36 -68.34 6.40
N ASP A 504 42.84 -69.50 5.98
CA ASP A 504 42.36 -69.72 4.61
C ASP A 504 41.12 -68.88 4.28
N LEU A 505 40.20 -68.71 5.24
CA LEU A 505 39.04 -67.83 5.08
C LEU A 505 39.43 -66.35 4.97
N ILE A 506 40.44 -65.91 5.72
CA ILE A 506 41.00 -64.55 5.61
C ILE A 506 41.68 -64.36 4.25
N GLU A 507 42.48 -65.32 3.77
CA GLU A 507 43.10 -65.26 2.44
C GLU A 507 42.04 -65.21 1.33
N LEU A 508 40.99 -66.05 1.42
CA LEU A 508 39.88 -66.05 0.46
C LEU A 508 39.15 -64.71 0.44
N TYR A 509 38.89 -64.12 1.61
CA TYR A 509 38.28 -62.81 1.73
C TYR A 509 39.17 -61.71 1.14
N LEU A 510 40.48 -61.75 1.40
CA LEU A 510 41.44 -60.80 0.85
C LEU A 510 41.59 -60.94 -0.68
N ALA A 511 41.55 -62.16 -1.21
CA ALA A 511 41.52 -62.43 -2.65
C ALA A 511 40.28 -61.84 -3.32
N SER A 512 39.07 -62.07 -2.77
CA SER A 512 37.82 -61.45 -3.25
C SER A 512 37.89 -59.93 -3.25
N ARG A 513 38.54 -59.33 -2.24
CA ARG A 513 38.69 -57.89 -2.13
C ARG A 513 39.69 -57.32 -3.14
N ARG A 514 40.76 -58.06 -3.46
CA ARG A 514 41.72 -57.71 -4.53
C ARG A 514 41.02 -57.71 -5.89
N GLU A 515 40.23 -58.73 -6.19
CA GLU A 515 39.50 -58.85 -7.45
C GLU A 515 38.47 -57.71 -7.65
N ARG A 516 37.73 -57.34 -6.60
CA ARG A 516 36.81 -56.19 -6.64
C ARG A 516 37.53 -54.87 -6.95
N ARG A 517 38.72 -54.67 -6.38
CA ARG A 517 39.54 -53.47 -6.67
C ARG A 517 40.03 -53.45 -8.11
N GLU A 518 40.43 -54.60 -8.67
CA GLU A 518 40.79 -54.70 -10.09
C GLU A 518 39.61 -54.40 -11.02
N ARG A 519 38.41 -54.94 -10.73
CA ARG A 519 37.21 -54.62 -11.53
C ARG A 519 36.89 -53.13 -11.49
N GLN A 520 36.97 -52.49 -10.32
CA GLN A 520 36.75 -51.04 -10.18
C GLN A 520 37.83 -50.22 -10.90
N ALA A 521 39.09 -50.66 -10.86
CA ALA A 521 40.18 -50.01 -11.59
C ALA A 521 39.96 -50.11 -13.12
N ASN A 522 39.59 -51.29 -13.62
CA ASN A 522 39.30 -51.51 -15.03
C ASN A 522 38.07 -50.71 -15.49
N ALA A 523 37.02 -50.61 -14.66
CA ALA A 523 35.84 -49.80 -14.97
C ALA A 523 36.19 -48.30 -15.11
N ARG A 524 37.07 -47.76 -14.25
CA ARG A 524 37.54 -46.37 -14.36
C ARG A 524 38.40 -46.13 -15.60
N VAL A 525 39.16 -47.12 -16.06
CA VAL A 525 39.94 -47.01 -17.31
C VAL A 525 39.01 -46.92 -18.51
N ILE A 526 37.94 -47.73 -18.55
CA ILE A 526 36.95 -47.70 -19.63
C ILE A 526 36.28 -46.31 -19.73
N ASP A 527 35.87 -45.74 -18.59
CA ASP A 527 35.24 -44.42 -18.51
C ASP A 527 36.19 -43.28 -18.96
N SER A 528 37.49 -43.42 -18.71
CA SER A 528 38.50 -42.43 -19.13
C SER A 528 38.87 -42.49 -20.63
N THR A 529 38.54 -43.57 -21.34
CA THR A 529 38.91 -43.77 -22.75
C THR A 529 37.85 -43.32 -23.76
N GLY A 530 36.68 -42.85 -23.32
CA GLY A 530 35.74 -42.05 -24.11
C GLY A 530 35.48 -42.57 -25.54
N LYS A 531 35.23 -43.87 -25.69
CA LYS A 531 34.73 -44.47 -26.93
C LYS A 531 33.44 -45.22 -26.68
#